data_AF-A0A9D4Q0Y1-F1
#
_entry.id   AF-A0A9D4Q0Y1-F1
#
_cell.length_a   1.000
_cell.length_b   1.000
_cell.length_c   1.000
_cell.angle_alpha   90.00
_cell.angle_beta   90.00
_cell.angle_gamma   90.00
#
_symmetry.space_group_name_H-M   'P 1'
#
loop_
_entity.id
_entity.type
_entity.pdbx_description
1 polymer ?
#
loop_
_entity_poly.entity_id
_entity_poly.type
_entity_poly.pdbx_seq_one_letter_code
_entity_poly.pdbx_strand_id
1 'polypeptide(L)'
;MTRRMFLSLFVVSAVFLSAKAQDGNECSCAVMLEREGAEPEQLYKESTSIVGSLCTDADLEFCSQFCKKEMAAFTGSLDAMYAPTNVSVGQSLCDMAKKPVAGGIVKVVAFVCDQEARDIDAQQPHKLCCDKAVRWEPCKGGSSSVGGNTGGSTTKTTRRS
;
A
#
# COMPACT_ATOMS: atom_id res chain seq x y z
N MET A 1 -22.37 -29.38 62.68
CA MET A 1 -22.20 -30.44 61.67
C MET A 1 -23.55 -30.65 61.00
N THR A 2 -23.74 -30.15 59.77
CA THR A 2 -25.06 -30.12 59.12
C THR A 2 -24.93 -30.57 57.67
N ARG A 3 -25.45 -31.79 57.43
CA ARG A 3 -26.13 -32.34 56.24
C ARG A 3 -25.54 -31.99 54.86
N ARG A 4 -24.88 -32.97 54.23
CA ARG A 4 -25.43 -33.95 53.26
C ARG A 4 -25.73 -33.34 51.88
N MET A 5 -24.94 -33.84 50.92
CA MET A 5 -25.11 -33.84 49.48
C MET A 5 -26.57 -33.95 49.02
N PHE A 6 -26.91 -33.26 47.93
CA PHE A 6 -27.44 -33.80 46.66
C PHE A 6 -28.08 -32.64 45.90
N LEU A 7 -27.62 -32.39 44.67
CA LEU A 7 -28.44 -32.23 43.47
C LEU A 7 -27.55 -31.82 42.29
N SER A 8 -27.14 -32.84 41.55
CA SER A 8 -26.86 -32.72 40.13
C SER A 8 -28.06 -32.08 39.44
N LEU A 9 -27.84 -30.98 38.73
CA LEU A 9 -28.74 -30.54 37.67
C LEU A 9 -27.90 -30.00 36.52
N PHE A 10 -28.10 -30.67 35.39
CA PHE A 10 -27.70 -30.36 34.04
C PHE A 10 -28.00 -28.90 33.64
N VAL A 11 -27.55 -28.54 32.43
CA VAL A 11 -27.96 -27.39 31.59
C VAL A 11 -26.96 -26.22 31.74
N VAL A 12 -26.19 -25.79 30.73
CA VAL A 12 -26.48 -25.57 29.32
C VAL A 12 -25.25 -25.88 28.47
N SER A 13 -25.43 -26.71 27.44
CA SER A 13 -24.52 -26.84 26.30
C SER A 13 -24.44 -25.49 25.57
N ALA A 14 -23.47 -24.65 25.93
CA ALA A 14 -23.09 -23.52 25.09
C ALA A 14 -22.24 -24.06 23.94
N VAL A 15 -22.91 -24.68 22.96
CA VAL A 15 -22.36 -24.78 21.62
C VAL A 15 -22.28 -23.35 21.13
N PHE A 16 -21.15 -22.69 21.39
CA PHE A 16 -20.74 -21.53 20.63
C PHE A 16 -20.55 -22.03 19.20
N LEU A 17 -21.66 -22.05 18.46
CA LEU A 17 -21.62 -21.92 17.02
C LEU A 17 -20.94 -20.58 16.80
N SER A 18 -19.61 -20.60 16.71
CA SER A 18 -18.85 -19.59 16.02
C SER A 18 -19.46 -19.58 14.62
N ALA A 19 -20.42 -18.70 14.41
CA ALA A 19 -20.83 -18.31 13.09
C ALA A 19 -19.54 -17.89 12.42
N LYS A 20 -18.99 -18.79 11.61
CA LYS A 20 -18.04 -18.42 10.57
C LYS A 20 -18.86 -17.44 9.77
N ALA A 21 -18.64 -16.15 10.04
CA ALA A 21 -19.00 -15.10 9.10
C ALA A 21 -18.57 -15.66 7.76
N GLN A 22 -19.49 -15.72 6.79
CA GLN A 22 -19.16 -16.14 5.45
C GLN A 22 -17.94 -15.31 5.08
N ASP A 23 -16.76 -15.93 5.07
CA ASP A 23 -15.50 -15.26 4.80
C ASP A 23 -15.66 -14.77 3.36
N GLY A 24 -16.05 -13.50 3.24
CA GLY A 24 -15.97 -12.82 1.97
C GLY A 24 -14.53 -12.95 1.52
N ASN A 25 -14.31 -13.31 0.26
CA ASN A 25 -12.98 -13.25 -0.31
C ASN A 25 -12.59 -11.77 -0.42
N GLU A 26 -12.09 -11.23 0.70
CA GLU A 26 -11.72 -9.82 0.79
C GLU A 26 -10.36 -9.63 0.16
N CYS A 27 -10.34 -8.82 -0.90
CA CYS A 27 -9.11 -8.27 -1.45
C CYS A 27 -8.98 -6.86 -0.91
N SER A 28 -7.86 -6.56 -0.26
CA SER A 28 -7.55 -5.21 0.16
C SER A 28 -6.28 -4.72 -0.51
N CYS A 29 -6.28 -3.46 -0.89
CA CYS A 29 -5.14 -2.75 -1.42
C CYS A 29 -4.66 -1.77 -0.35
N ALA A 30 -3.36 -1.70 -0.11
CA ALA A 30 -2.84 -0.68 0.79
C ALA A 30 -1.66 0.06 0.17
N VAL A 31 -1.55 1.32 0.55
CA VAL A 31 -0.39 2.16 0.29
C VAL A 31 0.53 2.08 1.50
N MET A 32 1.72 1.54 1.30
CA MET A 32 2.77 1.38 2.31
C MET A 32 3.90 2.38 2.07
N LEU A 33 4.52 2.85 3.14
CA LEU A 33 5.72 3.66 3.14
C LEU A 33 6.87 2.85 3.73
N GLU A 34 7.83 2.49 2.90
CA GLU A 34 9.06 1.83 3.31
C GLU A 34 10.18 2.86 3.50
N ARG A 35 10.86 2.78 4.64
CA ARG A 35 12.00 3.65 4.98
C ARG A 35 13.18 2.80 5.40
N GLU A 36 14.37 3.24 5.03
CA GLU A 36 15.60 2.54 5.38
C GLU A 36 15.75 2.47 6.90
N GLY A 37 15.88 1.25 7.45
CA GLY A 37 16.04 1.04 8.89
C GLY A 37 14.78 1.20 9.74
N ALA A 38 13.59 1.28 9.13
CA ALA A 38 12.31 1.35 9.85
C ALA A 38 11.32 0.30 9.32
N GLU A 39 10.36 -0.07 10.17
CA GLU A 39 9.26 -0.96 9.76
C GLU A 39 8.37 -0.28 8.69
N PRO A 40 7.85 -1.03 7.71
CA PRO A 40 6.91 -0.52 6.73
C PRO A 40 5.66 0.05 7.40
N GLU A 41 5.22 1.21 6.93
CA GLU A 41 4.08 1.93 7.51
C GLU A 41 2.91 1.99 6.55
N GLN A 42 1.73 1.58 6.99
CA GLN A 42 0.51 1.68 6.19
C GLN A 42 -0.05 3.12 6.21
N LEU A 43 -0.04 3.79 5.06
CA LEU A 43 -0.59 5.14 4.90
C LEU A 43 -2.10 5.12 4.62
N TYR A 44 -2.55 4.15 3.83
CA TYR A 44 -3.94 4.01 3.40
C TYR A 44 -4.25 2.56 3.11
N LYS A 45 -5.49 2.13 3.38
CA LYS A 45 -6.00 0.81 3.02
C LYS A 45 -7.40 0.97 2.47
N GLU A 46 -7.64 0.35 1.34
CA GLU A 46 -8.94 0.23 0.69
C GLU A 46 -9.27 -1.25 0.56
N SER A 47 -10.50 -1.62 0.90
CA SER A 47 -10.95 -3.01 0.88
C SER A 47 -12.13 -3.14 -0.07
N THR A 48 -12.11 -4.19 -0.88
CA THR A 48 -13.23 -4.56 -1.75
C THR A 48 -13.54 -6.04 -1.58
N SER A 49 -14.79 -6.40 -1.77
CA SER A 49 -15.21 -7.80 -1.82
C SER A 49 -15.18 -8.26 -3.27
N ILE A 50 -14.31 -9.22 -3.59
CA ILE A 50 -14.25 -9.81 -4.92
C ILE A 50 -15.02 -11.13 -4.89
N VAL A 51 -15.92 -11.34 -5.85
CA VAL A 51 -16.67 -12.59 -5.98
C VAL A 51 -15.74 -13.63 -6.61
N GLY A 52 -15.15 -14.50 -5.79
CA GLY A 52 -14.26 -15.61 -6.18
C GLY A 52 -14.17 -16.62 -5.04
N SER A 53 -13.62 -17.81 -5.28
CA SER A 53 -13.54 -18.87 -4.26
C SER A 53 -12.09 -19.18 -3.92
N LEU A 54 -11.82 -19.23 -2.60
CA LEU A 54 -10.60 -19.70 -1.96
C LEU A 54 -9.45 -18.69 -2.00
N CYS A 55 -8.80 -18.47 -0.88
CA CYS A 55 -7.65 -17.57 -0.76
C CYS A 55 -6.41 -18.22 -1.39
N THR A 56 -6.35 -18.30 -2.72
CA THR A 56 -5.28 -18.99 -3.44
C THR A 56 -4.34 -18.02 -4.14
N ASP A 57 -3.23 -18.53 -4.65
CA ASP A 57 -2.28 -17.74 -5.45
C ASP A 57 -2.92 -17.15 -6.72
N ALA A 58 -3.96 -17.80 -7.28
CA ALA A 58 -4.69 -17.27 -8.42
C ALA A 58 -5.50 -16.01 -8.04
N ASP A 59 -6.04 -15.97 -6.82
CA ASP A 59 -6.75 -14.81 -6.29
C ASP A 59 -5.79 -13.68 -5.94
N LEU A 60 -4.54 -14.01 -5.56
CA LEU A 60 -3.49 -13.00 -5.42
C LEU A 60 -3.19 -12.32 -6.75
N GLU A 61 -3.11 -13.05 -7.87
CA GLU A 61 -2.88 -12.44 -9.18
C GLU A 61 -4.04 -11.48 -9.54
N PHE A 62 -5.28 -11.91 -9.35
CA PHE A 62 -6.46 -11.07 -9.60
C PHE A 62 -6.49 -9.83 -8.69
N CYS A 63 -6.28 -10.03 -7.38
CA CYS A 63 -6.24 -8.96 -6.40
C CYS A 63 -5.10 -7.97 -6.69
N SER A 64 -3.94 -8.47 -7.13
CA SER A 64 -2.81 -7.62 -7.55
C SER A 64 -3.15 -6.75 -8.75
N GLN A 65 -3.78 -7.32 -9.79
CA GLN A 65 -4.20 -6.56 -10.97
C GLN A 65 -5.27 -5.52 -10.62
N PHE A 66 -6.23 -5.90 -9.78
CA PHE A 66 -7.24 -4.98 -9.25
C PHE A 66 -6.58 -3.83 -8.48
N CYS A 67 -5.71 -4.12 -7.52
CA CYS A 67 -5.02 -3.11 -6.72
C CYS A 67 -4.13 -2.19 -7.55
N LYS A 68 -3.41 -2.73 -8.53
CA LYS A 68 -2.64 -1.90 -9.49
C LYS A 68 -3.51 -0.89 -10.21
N LYS A 69 -4.71 -1.31 -10.62
CA LYS A 69 -5.64 -0.46 -11.36
C LYS A 69 -6.27 0.60 -10.45
N GLU A 70 -6.84 0.21 -9.32
CA GLU A 70 -7.56 1.14 -8.44
C GLU A 70 -6.61 2.13 -7.74
N MET A 71 -5.41 1.67 -7.38
CA MET A 71 -4.38 2.52 -6.73
C MET A 71 -3.36 3.11 -7.71
N ALA A 72 -3.61 3.07 -9.02
CA ALA A 72 -2.67 3.53 -10.04
C ALA A 72 -2.20 4.98 -9.84
N ALA A 73 -3.07 5.84 -9.27
CA ALA A 73 -2.72 7.22 -8.95
C ALA A 73 -1.55 7.32 -7.95
N PHE A 74 -1.42 6.37 -7.02
CA PHE A 74 -0.35 6.34 -6.02
C PHE A 74 0.95 5.75 -6.54
N THR A 75 1.04 5.32 -7.81
CA THR A 75 2.28 4.82 -8.44
C THR A 75 2.71 5.65 -9.65
N GLY A 76 1.98 6.74 -9.95
CA GLY A 76 2.31 7.71 -10.99
C GLY A 76 3.31 8.79 -10.52
N SER A 77 3.23 10.01 -11.04
CA SER A 77 4.09 11.09 -10.58
C SER A 77 3.52 11.76 -9.31
N LEU A 78 4.40 12.10 -8.36
CA LEU A 78 4.02 12.73 -7.10
C LEU A 78 3.46 14.16 -7.28
N ASP A 79 3.78 14.82 -8.38
CA ASP A 79 3.26 16.14 -8.76
C ASP A 79 1.92 16.07 -9.51
N ALA A 80 1.50 14.89 -9.96
CA ALA A 80 0.21 14.72 -10.63
C ALA A 80 -0.95 15.10 -9.70
N MET A 81 -1.97 15.75 -10.25
CA MET A 81 -3.18 16.09 -9.51
C MET A 81 -4.01 14.84 -9.23
N TYR A 82 -4.36 14.62 -7.98
CA TYR A 82 -5.22 13.54 -7.53
C TYR A 82 -6.67 14.04 -7.42
N ALA A 83 -7.57 13.44 -8.21
CA ALA A 83 -9.00 13.66 -8.07
C ALA A 83 -9.55 12.78 -6.94
N PRO A 84 -10.61 13.20 -6.21
CA PRO A 84 -11.37 14.45 -6.34
C PRO A 84 -10.81 15.64 -5.55
N THR A 85 -9.71 15.46 -4.81
CA THR A 85 -9.19 16.47 -3.87
C THR A 85 -8.48 17.64 -4.56
N ASN A 86 -8.10 17.50 -5.84
CA ASN A 86 -7.37 18.51 -6.63
C ASN A 86 -6.06 18.99 -5.96
N VAL A 87 -5.46 18.14 -5.14
CA VAL A 87 -4.11 18.31 -4.60
C VAL A 87 -3.17 17.31 -5.27
N SER A 88 -1.87 17.52 -5.20
CA SER A 88 -0.94 16.55 -5.80
C SER A 88 -0.99 15.20 -5.07
N VAL A 89 -0.64 14.12 -5.77
CA VAL A 89 -0.49 12.78 -5.18
C VAL A 89 0.47 12.82 -4.00
N GLY A 90 1.60 13.53 -4.15
CA GLY A 90 2.59 13.73 -3.09
C GLY A 90 2.01 14.42 -1.87
N GLN A 91 1.20 15.47 -2.06
CA GLN A 91 0.54 16.13 -0.94
C GLN A 91 -0.46 15.20 -0.25
N SER A 92 -1.27 14.46 -1.02
CA SER A 92 -2.19 13.46 -0.47
C SER A 92 -1.46 12.41 0.38
N LEU A 93 -0.32 11.91 -0.11
CA LEU A 93 0.51 10.95 0.61
C LEU A 93 1.11 11.53 1.90
N CYS A 94 1.54 12.79 1.89
CA CYS A 94 1.99 13.46 3.10
C CYS A 94 0.86 13.66 4.10
N ASP A 95 -0.31 14.09 3.65
CA ASP A 95 -1.51 14.26 4.49
C ASP A 95 -1.93 12.93 5.14
N MET A 96 -1.78 11.81 4.42
CA MET A 96 -2.03 10.47 4.97
C MET A 96 -0.95 10.03 5.98
N ALA A 97 0.32 10.36 5.73
CA ALA A 97 1.41 10.07 6.66
C ALA A 97 1.32 10.86 7.97
N LYS A 98 0.69 12.05 7.95
CA LYS A 98 0.44 12.92 9.12
C LYS A 98 1.70 13.32 9.90
N LYS A 99 2.89 13.11 9.33
CA LYS A 99 4.17 13.38 9.97
C LYS A 99 5.25 13.67 8.93
N PRO A 100 6.39 14.25 9.34
CA PRO A 100 7.51 14.49 8.44
C PRO A 100 8.08 13.17 7.89
N VAL A 101 8.44 13.17 6.63
CA VAL A 101 9.03 12.01 5.93
C VAL A 101 10.31 12.48 5.25
N ALA A 102 11.45 11.89 5.63
CA ALA A 102 12.76 12.23 5.10
C ALA A 102 13.23 11.22 4.04
N GLY A 103 12.37 10.94 3.05
CA GLY A 103 12.67 10.02 1.95
C GLY A 103 12.26 8.58 2.25
N GLY A 104 11.11 8.16 1.75
CA GLY A 104 10.66 6.76 1.75
C GLY A 104 10.09 6.34 0.40
N ILE A 105 10.11 5.03 0.12
CA ILE A 105 9.52 4.47 -1.08
C ILE A 105 8.06 4.14 -0.77
N VAL A 106 7.16 4.71 -1.56
CA VAL A 106 5.73 4.41 -1.47
C VAL A 106 5.45 3.22 -2.38
N LYS A 107 4.77 2.21 -1.85
CA LYS A 107 4.39 0.99 -2.57
C LYS A 107 2.91 0.70 -2.39
N VAL A 108 2.31 0.05 -3.37
CA VAL A 108 1.01 -0.59 -3.26
C VAL A 108 1.25 -2.06 -2.95
N VAL A 109 0.50 -2.59 -1.99
CA VAL A 109 0.51 -4.01 -1.60
C VAL A 109 -0.91 -4.55 -1.64
N ALA A 110 -1.04 -5.87 -1.81
CA ALA A 110 -2.31 -6.57 -1.77
C ALA A 110 -2.41 -7.47 -0.53
N PHE A 111 -3.62 -7.58 0.02
CA PHE A 111 -4.01 -8.53 1.05
C PHE A 111 -5.13 -9.38 0.47
N VAL A 112 -5.02 -10.70 0.61
CA VAL A 112 -6.07 -11.65 0.22
C VAL A 112 -6.51 -12.36 1.48
N CYS A 113 -7.81 -12.28 1.82
CA CYS A 113 -8.40 -12.93 3.00
C CYS A 113 -7.66 -12.64 4.31
N ASP A 114 -7.35 -11.37 4.55
CA ASP A 114 -6.61 -10.89 5.72
C ASP A 114 -5.24 -11.57 5.97
N GLN A 115 -4.66 -12.19 4.94
CA GLN A 115 -3.28 -12.67 4.99
C GLN A 115 -2.30 -11.51 4.97
N GLU A 116 -1.02 -11.80 5.25
CA GLU A 116 0.06 -10.81 5.21
C GLU A 116 0.13 -10.06 3.88
N ALA A 117 0.52 -8.78 3.96
CA ALA A 117 0.72 -7.94 2.79
C ALA A 117 1.70 -8.60 1.81
N ARG A 118 1.30 -8.65 0.54
CA ARG A 118 2.14 -9.10 -0.57
C ARG A 118 2.53 -7.90 -1.44
N ASP A 119 3.82 -7.76 -1.72
CA ASP A 119 4.30 -6.81 -2.73
C ASP A 119 3.76 -7.25 -4.09
N ILE A 120 3.30 -6.28 -4.87
CA ILE A 120 2.72 -6.50 -6.20
C ILE A 120 3.52 -5.78 -7.29
N ASP A 121 4.74 -5.32 -7.01
CA ASP A 121 5.61 -4.59 -7.95
C ASP A 121 5.00 -3.27 -8.44
N ALA A 122 4.26 -2.58 -7.57
CA ALA A 122 3.60 -1.31 -7.87
C ALA A 122 4.11 -0.25 -6.90
N GLN A 123 5.08 0.55 -7.33
CA GLN A 123 5.78 1.49 -6.45
C GLN A 123 6.04 2.84 -7.11
N GLN A 124 6.16 3.87 -6.28
CA GLN A 124 6.57 5.20 -6.70
C GLN A 124 8.01 5.19 -7.22
N PRO A 125 8.29 5.78 -8.39
CA PRO A 125 9.66 5.92 -8.89
C PRO A 125 10.49 6.93 -8.08
N HIS A 126 9.83 7.82 -7.35
CA HIS A 126 10.47 8.86 -6.56
C HIS A 126 10.17 8.68 -5.06
N LYS A 127 11.14 9.03 -4.22
CA LYS A 127 10.95 9.02 -2.78
C LYS A 127 9.94 10.10 -2.36
N LEU A 128 9.09 9.77 -1.39
CA LEU A 128 8.21 10.73 -0.73
C LEU A 128 9.00 11.54 0.30
N CYS A 129 8.92 12.87 0.24
CA CYS A 129 9.40 13.76 1.27
C CYS A 129 8.30 14.71 1.73
N CYS A 130 8.13 14.79 3.05
CA CYS A 130 7.17 15.66 3.71
C CYS A 130 7.91 16.54 4.71
N ASP A 131 7.75 17.85 4.61
CA ASP A 131 8.39 18.81 5.50
C ASP A 131 7.82 18.74 6.92
N LYS A 132 8.32 19.60 7.81
CA LYS A 132 7.85 19.66 9.21
C LYS A 132 6.37 20.06 9.34
N ALA A 133 5.82 20.72 8.34
CA ALA A 133 4.42 21.11 8.24
C ALA A 133 3.60 20.09 7.43
N VAL A 134 4.15 18.90 7.14
CA VAL A 134 3.50 17.84 6.37
C VAL A 134 3.16 18.29 4.93
N ARG A 135 3.93 19.25 4.40
CA ARG A 135 3.82 19.64 2.99
C ARG A 135 4.76 18.81 2.16
N TRP A 136 4.24 18.34 1.03
CA TRP A 136 5.04 17.62 0.06
C TRP A 136 6.06 18.55 -0.60
N GLU A 137 7.30 18.08 -0.67
CA GLU A 137 8.35 18.69 -1.49
C GLU A 137 9.18 17.61 -2.17
N PRO A 138 9.80 17.90 -3.33
CA PRO A 138 10.81 17.01 -3.90
C PRO A 138 11.92 16.78 -2.88
N CYS A 139 12.33 15.52 -2.70
CA CYS A 139 13.41 15.19 -1.78
C CYS A 139 14.71 15.91 -2.17
N LYS A 140 15.22 16.76 -1.28
CA LYS A 140 16.49 17.45 -1.46
C LYS A 140 17.63 16.45 -1.25
N GLY A 141 18.37 16.14 -2.32
CA GLY A 141 19.52 15.22 -2.27
C GLY A 141 19.17 13.82 -2.74
N GLY A 142 19.30 13.61 -4.05
CA GLY A 142 19.10 12.31 -4.68
C GLY A 142 18.87 12.44 -6.18
N SER A 143 19.75 13.16 -6.89
CA SER A 143 19.87 13.01 -8.34
C SER A 143 20.35 11.59 -8.64
N SER A 144 19.43 10.62 -8.68
CA SER A 144 19.58 9.50 -9.60
C SER A 144 19.09 9.99 -10.95
N SER A 145 19.92 10.83 -11.57
CA SER A 145 19.91 11.01 -13.00
C SER A 145 20.11 9.64 -13.63
N VAL A 146 19.01 8.97 -14.00
CA VAL A 146 19.03 8.02 -15.10
C VAL A 146 19.35 8.86 -16.33
N GLY A 147 20.66 9.02 -16.58
CA GLY A 147 21.16 9.58 -17.81
C GLY A 147 20.67 8.70 -18.94
N GLY A 148 19.59 9.14 -19.58
CA GLY A 148 19.16 8.61 -20.86
C GLY A 148 20.32 8.74 -21.82
N ASN A 149 20.83 7.60 -22.27
CA ASN A 149 21.83 7.55 -23.32
C ASN A 149 21.13 7.85 -24.66
N THR A 150 20.71 9.10 -24.88
CA THR A 150 20.29 9.61 -26.19
C THR A 150 21.52 10.14 -26.91
N GLY A 151 22.37 9.21 -27.38
CA GLY A 151 23.41 9.50 -28.35
C GLY A 151 22.83 9.49 -29.76
N GLY A 152 22.20 10.59 -30.16
CA GLY A 152 21.73 10.82 -31.53
C GLY A 152 22.25 12.15 -32.09
N SER A 153 23.15 12.04 -33.08
CA SER A 153 23.36 12.94 -34.25
C SER A 153 23.37 14.46 -34.01
N THR A 154 24.40 15.24 -34.35
CA THR A 154 24.80 15.55 -35.74
C THR A 154 26.05 16.46 -35.76
N THR A 155 26.92 16.21 -36.75
CA THR A 155 27.70 17.18 -37.57
C THR A 155 28.00 18.59 -37.03
N LYS A 156 29.30 18.92 -36.89
CA LYS A 156 29.83 20.23 -37.33
C LYS A 156 31.32 20.20 -37.68
N THR A 157 31.57 20.40 -38.97
CA THR A 157 32.80 20.82 -39.64
C THR A 157 33.57 21.93 -38.91
N THR A 158 34.92 21.92 -38.96
CA THR A 158 35.83 23.02 -39.41
C THR A 158 37.23 23.01 -38.74
N ARG A 159 38.25 22.60 -39.52
CA ARG A 159 39.54 23.28 -39.84
C ARG A 159 40.67 23.51 -38.81
N ARG A 160 41.91 23.39 -39.35
CA ARG A 160 43.26 23.88 -38.95
C ARG A 160 44.01 23.00 -37.93
N SER A 161 45.29 22.63 -38.12
CA SER A 161 46.37 23.10 -39.01
C SER A 161 47.27 21.93 -39.40
#